data_AF-A0A932GNJ1-F1
#
_entry.id   AF-A0A932GNJ1-F1
#
_cell.length_a   1.000
_cell.length_b   1.000
_cell.length_c   1.000
_cell.angle_alpha   90.00
_cell.angle_beta   90.00
_cell.angle_gamma   90.00
#
_symmetry.space_group_name_H-M   'P 1'
#
loop_
_entity.id
_entity.type
_entity.pdbx_description
1 polymer ?
#
loop_
_entity_poly.entity_id
_entity_poly.type
_entity_poly.pdbx_seq_one_letter_code
_entity_poly.pdbx_strand_id
1 'polypeptide(L)' 'MPTFRIAVIPGDGVGIEVVAEGRRVLETLARRDKRLRFRFTTFGWGSAYYKTHGRMMPADGL' A
#
# COMPACT_ATOMS: atom_id res chain seq x y z
N MET A 1 16.94 -13.17 -8.09
CA MET A 1 15.84 -12.30 -8.55
C MET A 1 15.38 -11.39 -7.42
N PRO A 2 15.38 -10.06 -7.59
CA PRO A 2 15.00 -9.13 -6.53
C PRO A 2 13.50 -9.21 -6.22
N THR A 3 13.14 -8.92 -4.97
CA THR A 3 11.74 -8.69 -4.56
C THR A 3 11.55 -7.21 -4.30
N PHE A 4 10.62 -6.58 -4.99
CA PHE A 4 10.25 -5.20 -4.76
C PHE A 4 9.37 -5.12 -3.52
N ARG A 5 9.82 -4.38 -2.51
CA ARG A 5 9.07 -4.15 -1.27
C ARG A 5 8.30 -2.85 -1.43
N ILE A 6 6.98 -2.93 -1.27
CA ILE A 6 6.08 -1.80 -1.52
C ILE A 6 5.30 -1.50 -0.24
N ALA A 7 5.50 -0.31 0.31
CA ALA A 7 4.62 0.24 1.33
C ALA A 7 3.35 0.75 0.65
N VAL A 8 2.19 0.23 1.05
CA VAL A 8 0.88 0.57 0.48
C VAL A 8 0.17 1.48 1.48
N ILE A 9 0.01 2.76 1.11
CA ILE A 9 -0.70 3.75 1.91
C ILE A 9 -1.92 4.19 1.11
N PRO A 10 -3.11 3.59 1.34
CA PRO A 10 -4.31 3.89 0.57
C PRO A 10 -4.88 5.29 0.85
N GLY A 11 -4.52 5.92 1.97
CA GLY A 11 -5.08 7.19 2.38
C GLY A 11 -6.56 7.07 2.71
N ASP A 12 -7.36 8.02 2.22
CA ASP A 12 -8.81 8.10 2.48
C ASP A 12 -9.61 8.25 1.17
N GLY A 13 -10.93 8.13 1.29
CA GLY A 13 -11.85 8.29 0.16
C GLY A 13 -11.54 7.29 -0.97
N VAL A 14 -11.54 7.78 -2.21
CA VAL A 14 -11.29 6.97 -3.41
C VAL A 14 -9.91 6.32 -3.45
N GLY A 15 -8.95 6.80 -2.65
CA GLY A 15 -7.61 6.21 -2.55
C GLY A 15 -7.66 4.74 -2.13
N ILE A 16 -8.61 4.36 -1.26
CA ILE A 16 -8.81 2.99 -0.81
C ILE A 16 -9.13 2.06 -1.98
N GLU A 17 -10.03 2.49 -2.86
CA GLU A 17 -10.49 1.71 -4.01
C GLU A 17 -9.43 1.66 -5.11
N VAL A 18 -8.89 2.82 -5.49
CA VAL A 18 -7.94 2.93 -6.61
C VAL A 18 -6.62 2.21 -6.30
N VAL A 19 -6.11 2.31 -5.06
CA VAL A 19 -4.89 1.62 -4.64
C VAL A 19 -5.08 0.10 -4.60
N ALA A 20 -6.26 -0.38 -4.20
CA ALA A 20 -6.59 -1.80 -4.23
C ALA A 20 -6.54 -2.36 -5.66
N GLU A 21 -7.10 -1.65 -6.63
CA GLU A 21 -7.04 -2.07 -8.03
C GLU A 21 -5.61 -1.99 -8.60
N GLY A 22 -4.85 -0.96 -8.26
CA GLY A 22 -3.43 -0.86 -8.64
C GLY A 22 -2.62 -2.07 -8.13
N ARG A 23 -2.86 -2.50 -6.89
CA ARG A 23 -2.24 -3.71 -6.34
C ARG A 23 -2.64 -4.96 -7.12
N ARG A 24 -3.91 -5.12 -7.51
CA ARG A 24 -4.38 -6.27 -8.32
C ARG A 24 -3.68 -6.34 -9.68
N VAL A 25 -3.41 -5.19 -10.31
CA VAL A 25 -2.64 -5.12 -11.55
C VAL A 25 -1.21 -5.64 -11.32
N LEU A 26 -0.53 -5.17 -10.28
CA LEU A 26 0.83 -5.63 -9.96
C LEU A 26 0.90 -7.13 -9.64
N GLU A 27 -0.06 -7.65 -8.89
CA GLU A 27 -0.16 -9.09 -8.61
C GLU A 27 -0.41 -9.89 -9.89
N THR A 28 -1.20 -9.36 -10.84
CA THR A 28 -1.43 -9.98 -12.15
C THR A 28 -0.15 -10.01 -12.98
N LEU A 29 0.63 -8.92 -12.98
CA LEU A 29 1.92 -8.87 -13.67
C LEU A 29 2.91 -9.88 -13.09
N ALA A 30 3.00 -10.01 -11.76
CA ALA A 30 3.86 -11.00 -11.12
C ALA A 30 3.45 -12.45 -11.40
N ARG A 31 2.15 -12.71 -11.63
CA ARG A 31 1.69 -14.05 -12.07
C ARG A 31 2.09 -14.36 -13.51
N ARG A 32 2.15 -13.35 -14.38
CA ARG A 32 2.48 -13.50 -15.81
C ARG A 32 3.98 -13.55 -16.08
N ASP A 33 4.75 -12.72 -15.38
CA ASP A 33 6.20 -12.66 -15.50
C ASP A 33 6.87 -13.15 -14.22
N LYS A 34 7.45 -14.35 -14.29
CA LYS A 34 8.20 -14.94 -13.18
C LYS A 34 9.44 -14.14 -12.78
N ARG A 35 9.83 -13.09 -13.52
CA ARG A 35 10.88 -12.10 -13.20
C ARG A 35 10.43 -11.00 -12.26
N LEU A 36 9.12 -10.86 -12.04
CA LEU A 36 8.54 -9.88 -11.13
C LEU A 36 8.10 -10.53 -9.81
N ARG A 37 8.55 -9.96 -8.69
CA ARG A 37 8.15 -10.35 -7.34
C ARG A 37 7.88 -9.13 -6.49
N PHE A 38 6.71 -9.06 -5.88
CA PHE A 38 6.31 -7.97 -5.00
C PHE A 38 6.05 -8.47 -3.58
N ARG A 39 6.40 -7.65 -2.58
CA ARG A 39 6.00 -7.82 -1.18
C ARG A 39 5.35 -6.53 -0.72
N PHE A 40 4.05 -6.59 -0.46
CA PHE A 40 3.27 -5.44 -0.01
C PHE A 40 3.20 -5.40 1.51
N THR A 41 3.29 -4.21 2.09
CA THR A 41 2.97 -3.93 3.50
C THR A 41 2.00 -2.77 3.51
N THR A 42 0.78 -2.99 4.00
CA THR A 42 -0.25 -1.95 4.02
C THR A 42 -0.23 -1.18 5.33
N PHE A 43 -0.28 0.14 5.23
CA PHE A 43 -0.33 1.06 6.36
C PHE A 43 -1.64 1.84 6.31
N GLY A 44 -2.43 1.78 7.38
CA GLY A 44 -3.70 2.49 7.49
C GLY A 44 -3.56 3.99 7.79
N TRP A 45 -2.53 4.64 7.24
CA TRP A 45 -2.27 6.06 7.46
C TRP A 45 -3.22 6.92 6.62
N GLY A 46 -3.53 8.11 7.12
CA GLY A 46 -4.48 9.02 6.50
C GLY A 46 -5.30 9.81 7.51
N SER A 47 -6.31 10.50 7.03
CA SER A 47 -7.25 11.31 7.79
C SER A 47 -8.04 10.47 8.78
N ALA A 48 -8.38 9.22 8.47
CA ALA A 48 -9.00 8.30 9.42
C ALA A 48 -8.08 8.01 10.62
N TYR A 49 -6.78 7.82 10.37
CA TYR A 49 -5.77 7.68 11.41
C TYR A 49 -5.59 8.99 12.20
N TYR A 50 -5.62 10.14 11.51
CA TYR A 50 -5.58 11.46 12.16
C TYR A 50 -6.77 11.71 13.08
N LYS A 51 -7.99 11.40 12.64
CA LYS A 51 -9.21 11.56 13.46
C LYS A 51 -9.15 10.76 14.76
N THR A 52 -8.40 9.66 14.78
CA THR A 52 -8.29 8.76 15.94
C THR A 52 -7.05 9.05 16.79
N HIS A 53 -5.97 9.56 16.21
CA HIS A 53 -4.66 9.68 16.88
C HIS A 53 -4.10 11.11 16.96
N GLY A 54 -4.76 12.10 16.32
CA GLY A 54 -4.28 13.49 16.23
C GLY A 54 -3.06 13.68 15.32
N ARG A 55 -2.67 12.65 14.55
CA ARG A 55 -1.50 12.63 13.66
C ARG A 55 -1.78 11.76 12.45
N MET A 56 -1.15 12.02 11.31
CA MET A 56 -1.46 11.31 10.04
C MET A 56 -0.83 9.91 9.94
N MET A 57 0.18 9.60 10.76
CA MET A 57 0.89 8.32 10.84
C MET A 57 1.47 8.11 12.26
N PRO A 58 1.88 6.89 12.66
CA PRO A 58 2.62 6.63 13.90
C PRO A 58 3.89 7.49 14.01
N ALA A 59 4.34 7.77 15.23
CA ALA A 59 5.56 8.58 15.45
C ALA A 59 6.84 7.89 14.95
N ASP A 60 6.82 6.56 14.90
CA ASP A 60 7.88 5.68 14.40
C ASP A 60 7.57 5.17 12.98
N GLY A 61 6.74 5.89 12.22
CA GLY A 61 6.32 5.47 10.88
C GLY A 61 7.42 5.48 9.82
N LEU A 62 8.54 6.17 10.06
CA LEU A 62 9.68 6.32 9.15
C LEU A 62 11.01 6.16 9.90
#